data_AF-A0A843LQ78-F1
#
_entry.id   AF-A0A843LQ78-F1
#
_cell.length_a   1.000
_cell.length_b   1.000
_cell.length_c   1.000
_cell.angle_alpha   90.00
_cell.angle_beta   90.00
_cell.angle_gamma   90.00
#
_symmetry.space_group_name_H-M   'P 1'
#
loop_
_entity.id
_entity.type
_entity.pdbx_description
1 polymer ?
#
loop_
_entity_poly.entity_id
_entity_poly.type
_entity_poly.pdbx_seq_one_letter_code
_entity_poly.pdbx_strand_id
1 'polypeptide(L)'
;MGESSEKVSRTNANSSFFTRPVFLSLTIGVPFCLFKILFGIQFIRAAEIHSQPYFIYAGWVLMIWAGADLLMNLTRAGFDIIGSAGKIEFCTLAQIGRYLNASTLFLAIDTLITFSIICLALWSGWIVYLNKNEAILWYSATTLNLISLSLVSLWTEIIRKLE
;
A
#
# COMPACT_ATOMS: atom_id res chain seq x y z
N MET A 1 -15.81 17.60 -46.45
CA MET A 1 -14.50 17.00 -46.13
C MET A 1 -13.85 17.89 -45.09
N GLY A 2 -14.02 17.59 -43.80
CA GLY A 2 -13.63 18.53 -42.74
C GLY A 2 -14.04 18.20 -41.30
N GLU A 3 -14.75 17.11 -41.02
CA GLU A 3 -15.27 16.83 -39.65
C GLU A 3 -14.60 15.65 -38.93
N SER A 4 -13.67 14.92 -39.55
CA SER A 4 -13.07 13.74 -38.89
C SER A 4 -11.81 14.01 -38.08
N SER A 5 -11.26 15.24 -38.12
CA SER A 5 -9.98 15.55 -37.46
C SER A 5 -10.14 16.10 -36.04
N GLU A 6 -11.33 16.54 -35.63
CA GLU A 6 -11.55 17.18 -34.32
C GLU A 6 -11.93 16.18 -33.21
N LYS A 7 -12.40 14.98 -33.56
CA LYS A 7 -12.78 13.94 -32.58
C LYS A 7 -11.60 13.13 -32.02
N VAL A 8 -10.42 13.22 -32.62
CA VAL A 8 -9.22 12.49 -32.15
C VAL A 8 -8.54 13.20 -30.96
N SER A 9 -8.93 14.44 -30.64
CA SER A 9 -8.22 15.27 -29.65
C SER A 9 -8.85 15.32 -28.25
N ARG A 10 -9.95 14.60 -27.95
CA ARG A 10 -10.64 14.70 -26.63
C ARG A 10 -10.62 13.44 -25.74
N THR A 11 -10.01 12.35 -26.17
CA THR A 11 -10.10 11.08 -25.41
C THR A 11 -8.90 10.82 -24.47
N ASN A 12 -7.84 11.63 -24.51
CA ASN A 12 -6.59 11.34 -23.78
C ASN A 12 -6.27 12.30 -22.61
N ALA A 13 -7.27 12.90 -21.97
CA ALA A 13 -7.04 13.88 -20.90
C ALA A 13 -7.50 13.47 -19.49
N ASN A 14 -8.07 12.26 -19.30
CA ASN A 14 -8.44 11.78 -17.98
C ASN A 14 -7.60 10.55 -17.61
N SER A 15 -6.38 10.79 -17.14
CA SER A 15 -5.73 9.84 -16.25
C SER A 15 -6.65 9.62 -15.05
N SER A 16 -7.38 8.49 -15.08
CA SER A 16 -8.42 8.12 -14.12
C SER A 16 -7.98 8.41 -12.69
N PHE A 17 -8.82 9.14 -11.93
CA PHE A 17 -8.58 9.46 -10.53
C PHE A 17 -8.21 8.23 -9.69
N PHE A 18 -8.83 7.08 -9.95
CA PHE A 18 -8.60 5.83 -9.23
C PHE A 18 -7.29 5.13 -9.58
N THR A 19 -6.73 5.40 -10.76
CA THR A 19 -5.43 4.83 -11.17
C THR A 19 -4.28 5.81 -10.96
N ARG A 20 -4.55 7.01 -10.41
CA ARG A 20 -3.50 7.98 -10.11
C ARG A 20 -2.53 7.45 -9.06
N PRO A 21 -1.21 7.64 -9.24
CA PRO A 21 -0.19 7.26 -8.27
C PRO A 21 -0.45 7.78 -6.85
N VAL A 22 -0.94 9.03 -6.70
CA VAL A 22 -1.36 9.58 -5.39
C VAL A 22 -2.46 8.77 -4.75
N PHE A 23 -3.53 8.46 -5.49
CA PHE A 23 -4.65 7.71 -4.94
C PHE A 23 -4.17 6.34 -4.46
N LEU A 24 -3.50 5.59 -5.33
CA LEU A 24 -2.98 4.26 -5.02
C LEU A 24 -2.00 4.29 -3.82
N SER A 25 -1.11 5.27 -3.76
CA SER A 25 -0.15 5.38 -2.66
C SER A 25 -0.82 5.72 -1.33
N LEU A 26 -1.79 6.64 -1.32
CA LEU A 26 -2.48 7.05 -0.10
C LEU A 26 -3.50 6.02 0.39
N THR A 27 -4.14 5.28 -0.52
CA THR A 27 -5.24 4.38 -0.16
C THR A 27 -4.86 2.90 -0.14
N ILE A 28 -3.73 2.53 -0.75
CA ILE A 28 -3.21 1.16 -0.72
C ILE A 28 -1.86 1.13 0.01
N GLY A 29 -0.91 1.96 -0.42
CA GLY A 29 0.45 1.98 0.11
C GLY A 29 0.55 2.39 1.59
N VAL A 30 -0.07 3.52 1.97
CA VAL A 30 -0.07 3.99 3.36
C VAL A 30 -0.73 2.96 4.29
N PRO A 31 -1.92 2.40 4.00
CA PRO A 31 -2.47 1.31 4.80
C PRO A 31 -1.56 0.10 4.95
N PHE A 32 -0.88 -0.34 3.88
CA PHE A 32 0.09 -1.44 3.96
C PHE A 32 1.24 -1.15 4.94
N CYS A 33 1.75 0.07 4.93
CA CYS A 33 2.76 0.50 5.90
C CYS A 33 2.20 0.52 7.33
N LEU A 34 0.97 1.02 7.51
CA LEU A 34 0.32 1.05 8.82
C LEU A 34 0.13 -0.36 9.40
N PHE A 35 -0.25 -1.35 8.61
CA PHE A 35 -0.36 -2.73 9.10
C PHE A 35 0.96 -3.26 9.62
N LYS A 36 2.07 -3.05 8.89
CA LYS A 36 3.40 -3.48 9.33
C LYS A 36 3.84 -2.78 10.62
N ILE A 37 3.60 -1.48 10.75
CA ILE A 37 3.92 -0.71 11.97
C ILE A 37 3.11 -1.24 13.16
N LEU A 38 1.78 -1.32 13.00
CA LEU A 38 0.88 -1.74 14.06
C LEU A 38 1.11 -3.20 14.47
N PHE A 39 1.46 -4.05 13.51
CA PHE A 39 1.84 -5.44 13.81
C PHE A 39 3.20 -5.54 14.48
N GLY A 40 4.16 -4.69 14.12
CA GLY A 40 5.44 -4.60 14.83
C GLY A 40 5.28 -4.19 16.29
N ILE A 41 4.39 -3.24 16.58
CA ILE A 41 4.02 -2.85 17.95
C ILE A 41 3.40 -4.04 18.71
N GLN A 42 2.47 -4.77 18.08
CA GLN A 42 1.88 -5.98 18.67
C GLN A 42 2.95 -7.03 18.98
N PHE A 43 3.91 -7.24 18.08
CA PHE A 43 5.04 -8.15 18.30
C PHE A 43 5.89 -7.76 19.52
N ILE A 44 6.22 -6.48 19.67
CA ILE A 44 6.97 -6.00 20.84
C ILE A 44 6.18 -6.22 22.13
N ARG A 45 4.87 -5.92 22.16
CA ARG A 45 4.01 -6.15 23.34
C ARG A 45 3.84 -7.64 23.64
N ALA A 46 3.69 -8.46 22.60
CA ALA A 46 3.60 -9.91 22.71
C ALA A 46 4.89 -10.54 23.24
N ALA A 47 6.05 -9.93 23.00
CA ALA A 47 7.33 -10.39 23.52
C ALA A 47 7.35 -10.45 25.06
N GLU A 48 6.81 -9.41 25.70
CA GLU A 48 6.70 -9.34 27.16
C GLU A 48 5.64 -10.32 27.68
N ILE A 49 4.46 -10.35 27.05
CA ILE A 49 3.33 -11.20 27.47
C ILE A 49 3.67 -12.70 27.38
N HIS A 50 4.32 -13.12 26.31
CA HIS A 50 4.64 -14.52 26.05
C HIS A 50 6.06 -14.93 26.47
N SER A 51 6.83 -14.01 27.08
CA SER A 51 8.24 -14.22 27.46
C SER A 51 9.12 -14.70 26.28
N GLN A 52 8.87 -14.14 25.09
CA GLN A 52 9.59 -14.47 23.84
C GLN A 52 10.40 -13.25 23.37
N PRO A 53 11.67 -13.09 23.81
CA PRO A 53 12.45 -11.89 23.52
C PRO A 53 12.75 -11.70 22.03
N TYR A 54 12.71 -12.77 21.24
CA TYR A 54 12.93 -12.70 19.79
C TYR A 54 11.87 -11.86 19.07
N PHE A 55 10.68 -11.71 19.63
CA PHE A 55 9.61 -10.90 19.04
C PHE A 55 9.93 -9.41 19.04
N ILE A 56 10.78 -8.93 19.94
CA ILE A 56 11.24 -7.53 19.98
C ILE A 56 12.01 -7.20 18.69
N TYR A 57 12.94 -8.08 18.29
CA TYR A 57 13.72 -7.88 17.06
C TYR A 57 12.82 -7.89 15.82
N ALA A 58 11.90 -8.87 15.74
CA ALA A 58 10.96 -8.95 14.63
C ALA A 58 10.08 -7.68 14.54
N GLY A 59 9.60 -7.17 15.68
CA GLY A 59 8.80 -5.95 15.72
C GLY A 59 9.55 -4.72 15.23
N TRP A 60 10.80 -4.53 15.67
CA TRP A 60 11.65 -3.43 15.19
C TRP A 60 11.95 -3.51 13.69
N VAL A 61 12.25 -4.71 13.17
CA VAL A 61 12.48 -4.92 11.74
C VAL A 61 11.24 -4.51 10.93
N LEU A 62 10.05 -4.94 11.34
CA LEU A 62 8.80 -4.57 10.68
C LEU A 62 8.56 -3.06 10.72
N MET A 63 8.78 -2.41 11.86
CA MET A 63 8.57 -0.97 12.02
C MET A 63 9.52 -0.14 11.17
N ILE A 64 10.82 -0.47 11.17
CA ILE A 64 11.83 0.24 10.38
C ILE A 64 11.55 0.08 8.89
N TRP A 65 11.27 -1.15 8.46
CA TRP A 65 10.94 -1.45 7.08
C TRP A 65 9.69 -0.70 6.60
N ALA A 66 8.63 -0.72 7.42
CA ALA A 66 7.41 0.02 7.14
C ALA A 66 7.60 1.53 7.12
N GLY A 67 8.49 2.07 7.97
CA GLY A 67 8.85 3.49 7.94
C GLY A 67 9.51 3.89 6.62
N ALA A 68 10.39 3.04 6.09
CA ALA A 68 11.02 3.27 4.79
C ALA A 68 9.99 3.19 3.64
N ASP A 69 9.09 2.21 3.67
CA ASP A 69 7.99 2.08 2.69
C ASP A 69 7.02 3.27 2.76
N LEU A 70 6.73 3.77 3.95
CA LEU A 70 5.85 4.92 4.15
C LEU A 70 6.47 6.17 3.56
N LEU A 71 7.76 6.42 3.83
CA LEU A 71 8.48 7.55 3.26
C LEU A 71 8.45 7.50 1.72
N MET A 72 8.69 6.33 1.14
CA MET A 72 8.64 6.14 -0.32
C MET A 72 7.25 6.41 -0.89
N ASN A 73 6.20 5.89 -0.27
CA ASN A 73 4.82 6.13 -0.67
C ASN A 73 4.46 7.63 -0.60
N LEU A 74 4.78 8.30 0.51
CA LEU A 74 4.54 9.73 0.67
C LEU A 74 5.33 10.56 -0.35
N THR A 75 6.57 10.20 -0.61
CA THR A 75 7.42 10.88 -1.60
C THR A 75 6.84 10.72 -3.01
N ARG A 76 6.37 9.53 -3.37
CA ARG A 76 5.71 9.27 -4.66
C ARG A 76 4.42 10.06 -4.80
N ALA A 77 3.60 10.11 -3.75
CA ALA A 77 2.39 10.94 -3.74
C ALA A 77 2.73 12.43 -3.92
N GLY A 78 3.76 12.93 -3.22
CA GLY A 78 4.24 14.30 -3.37
C GLY A 78 4.74 14.62 -4.79
N PHE A 79 5.52 13.72 -5.40
CA PHE A 79 6.03 13.94 -6.76
C PHE A 79 4.95 13.84 -7.85
N ASP A 80 3.92 13.04 -7.66
CA ASP A 80 2.76 12.98 -8.57
C ASP A 80 1.93 14.27 -8.52
N ILE A 81 1.79 14.89 -7.35
CA ILE A 81 1.17 16.23 -7.21
C ILE A 81 1.96 17.30 -8.00
N ILE A 82 3.28 17.15 -8.11
CA ILE A 82 4.18 18.08 -8.83
C ILE A 82 4.34 17.67 -10.32
N GLY A 83 3.73 16.58 -10.77
CA GLY A 83 3.74 16.14 -12.18
C GLY A 83 4.96 15.31 -12.59
N SER A 84 5.69 14.70 -11.64
CA SER A 84 6.91 13.89 -11.90
C SER A 84 6.87 12.50 -11.23
N ALA A 85 5.71 11.83 -11.26
CA ALA A 85 5.48 10.54 -10.60
C ALA A 85 6.33 9.36 -11.10
N GLY A 86 7.05 9.52 -12.21
CA GLY A 86 7.72 8.41 -12.93
C GLY A 86 9.07 7.94 -12.36
N LYS A 87 9.58 8.53 -11.27
CA LYS A 87 10.96 8.24 -10.82
C LYS A 87 11.08 7.23 -9.67
N ILE A 88 9.99 6.91 -8.96
CA ILE A 88 10.02 6.17 -7.68
C ILE A 88 8.97 5.05 -7.66
N GLU A 89 9.38 3.84 -7.24
CA GLU A 89 8.52 2.66 -7.07
C GLU A 89 7.69 2.72 -5.77
N PHE A 90 6.67 1.86 -5.64
CA PHE A 90 5.72 1.90 -4.52
C PHE A 90 6.29 1.46 -3.16
N CYS A 91 7.29 0.57 -3.11
CA CYS A 91 7.86 0.03 -1.86
C CYS A 91 9.39 -0.12 -1.95
N THR A 92 10.09 -0.19 -0.82
CA THR A 92 11.55 -0.41 -0.76
C THR A 92 11.96 -1.73 -1.42
N LEU A 93 11.18 -2.80 -1.22
CA LEU A 93 11.43 -4.07 -1.91
C LEU A 93 11.29 -3.93 -3.43
N ALA A 94 10.30 -3.20 -3.92
CA ALA A 94 10.13 -2.95 -5.35
C ALA A 94 11.28 -2.10 -5.93
N GLN A 95 11.81 -1.17 -5.13
CA GLN A 95 12.99 -0.38 -5.48
C GLN A 95 14.25 -1.25 -5.59
N ILE A 96 14.44 -2.20 -4.66
CA ILE A 96 15.52 -3.21 -4.75
C ILE A 96 15.31 -4.09 -5.99
N GLY A 97 14.07 -4.55 -6.20
CA GLY A 97 13.68 -5.31 -7.38
C GLY A 97 13.93 -4.58 -8.69
N ARG A 98 13.86 -3.24 -8.72
CA ARG A 98 14.20 -2.43 -9.91
C ARG A 98 15.66 -2.60 -10.32
N TYR A 99 16.58 -2.69 -9.37
CA TYR A 99 17.99 -2.97 -9.67
C TYR A 99 18.22 -4.38 -10.22
N LEU A 100 17.28 -5.30 -9.97
CA LEU A 100 17.28 -6.68 -10.46
C LEU A 100 16.32 -6.91 -11.63
N ASN A 101 15.75 -5.86 -12.23
CA ASN A 101 14.72 -5.91 -13.27
C ASN A 101 13.47 -6.75 -12.90
N ALA A 102 13.16 -6.89 -11.61
CA ALA A 102 12.08 -7.72 -11.07
C ALA A 102 11.17 -6.94 -10.08
N SER A 103 11.00 -5.64 -10.27
CA SER A 103 10.24 -4.76 -9.35
C SER A 103 8.83 -5.28 -9.02
N THR A 104 8.10 -5.79 -10.03
CA THR A 104 6.75 -6.35 -9.86
C THR A 104 6.73 -7.59 -8.96
N LEU A 105 7.75 -8.45 -9.03
CA LEU A 105 7.84 -9.64 -8.19
C LEU A 105 8.06 -9.26 -6.72
N PHE A 106 8.98 -8.34 -6.46
CA PHE A 106 9.24 -7.86 -5.10
C PHE A 106 8.05 -7.09 -4.51
N LEU A 107 7.29 -6.36 -5.34
CA LEU A 107 6.03 -5.75 -4.92
C LEU A 107 4.98 -6.81 -4.56
N ALA A 108 4.89 -7.90 -5.32
CA ALA A 108 3.98 -9.01 -5.02
C ALA A 108 4.35 -9.71 -3.71
N ILE A 109 5.65 -9.88 -3.43
CA ILE A 109 6.14 -10.42 -2.15
C ILE A 109 5.76 -9.49 -0.99
N ASP A 110 5.97 -8.19 -1.13
CA ASP A 110 5.59 -7.19 -0.13
C ASP A 110 4.10 -7.25 0.21
N THR A 111 3.30 -7.36 -0.84
CA THR A 111 1.84 -7.49 -0.76
C THR A 111 1.44 -8.79 -0.04
N LEU A 112 2.08 -9.91 -0.39
CA LEU A 112 1.84 -11.21 0.25
C LEU A 112 2.18 -11.19 1.75
N ILE A 113 3.33 -10.60 2.11
CA ILE A 113 3.74 -10.45 3.51
C ILE A 113 2.73 -9.60 4.27
N THR A 114 2.30 -8.48 3.68
CA THR A 114 1.34 -7.58 4.31
C THR A 114 -0.03 -8.24 4.51
N PHE A 115 -0.54 -8.97 3.51
CA PHE A 115 -1.78 -9.73 3.69
C PHE A 115 -1.64 -10.84 4.73
N SER A 116 -0.48 -11.49 4.79
CA SER A 116 -0.20 -12.50 5.82
C SER A 116 -0.23 -11.89 7.22
N ILE A 117 0.33 -10.68 7.39
CA ILE A 117 0.25 -9.90 8.64
C ILE A 117 -1.21 -9.63 9.02
N ILE A 118 -2.03 -9.15 8.07
CA ILE A 118 -3.45 -8.86 8.30
C ILE A 118 -4.19 -10.14 8.73
N CYS A 119 -4.01 -11.24 8.00
CA CYS A 119 -4.63 -12.52 8.31
C CYS A 119 -4.21 -13.06 9.68
N LEU A 120 -2.92 -12.98 10.02
CA LEU A 120 -2.43 -13.41 11.34
C LEU A 120 -3.02 -12.57 12.46
N ALA A 121 -3.03 -11.24 12.32
CA ALA A 121 -3.59 -10.35 13.35
C ALA A 121 -5.09 -10.61 13.59
N LEU A 122 -5.86 -10.85 12.52
CA LEU A 122 -7.28 -11.17 12.61
C LEU A 122 -7.55 -12.57 13.18
N TRP A 123 -6.83 -13.58 12.69
CA TRP A 123 -7.07 -14.97 13.06
C TRP A 123 -6.58 -15.30 14.48
N SER A 124 -5.42 -14.77 14.88
CA SER A 124 -4.84 -14.99 16.22
C SER A 124 -5.50 -14.16 17.33
N GLY A 125 -6.35 -13.19 16.97
CA GLY A 125 -6.95 -12.26 17.93
C GLY A 125 -6.01 -11.20 18.49
N TRP A 126 -4.80 -11.05 17.93
CA TRP A 126 -3.78 -10.12 18.41
C TRP A 126 -4.17 -8.64 18.34
N ILE A 127 -5.23 -8.31 17.57
CA ILE A 127 -5.83 -6.97 17.55
C ILE A 127 -6.16 -6.46 18.97
N VAL A 128 -6.42 -7.35 19.93
CA VAL A 128 -6.68 -6.98 21.34
C VAL A 128 -5.48 -6.30 22.00
N TYR A 129 -4.25 -6.54 21.52
CA TYR A 129 -3.04 -5.89 22.04
C TYR A 129 -2.86 -4.45 21.55
N LEU A 130 -3.73 -3.96 20.68
CA LEU A 130 -3.73 -2.57 20.22
C LEU A 130 -4.51 -1.67 21.18
N ASN A 131 -3.98 -0.47 21.43
CA ASN A 131 -4.69 0.57 22.15
C ASN A 131 -5.82 1.14 21.27
N LYS A 132 -6.78 1.86 21.88
CA LYS A 132 -7.95 2.41 21.18
C LYS A 132 -7.59 3.18 19.90
N ASN A 133 -6.58 4.06 19.96
CA ASN A 133 -6.16 4.85 18.80
C ASN A 133 -5.54 3.98 17.69
N GLU A 134 -4.77 2.96 18.08
CA GLU A 134 -4.13 2.03 17.15
C GLU A 134 -5.16 1.11 16.49
N ALA A 135 -6.16 0.65 17.25
CA ALA A 135 -7.27 -0.14 16.73
C ALA A 135 -8.12 0.67 15.74
N ILE A 136 -8.43 1.93 16.06
CA ILE A 136 -9.10 2.84 15.11
C ILE A 136 -8.28 2.95 13.83
N LEU A 137 -6.97 3.18 13.95
CA LEU A 137 -6.09 3.29 12.78
C LEU A 137 -6.06 1.99 11.97
N TRP A 138 -6.00 0.83 12.63
CA TRP A 138 -6.07 -0.48 11.99
C TRP A 138 -7.36 -0.67 11.19
N TYR A 139 -8.51 -0.39 11.81
CA TYR A 139 -9.80 -0.54 11.15
C TYR A 139 -9.98 0.45 10.01
N SER A 140 -9.61 1.73 10.20
CA SER A 140 -9.64 2.73 9.13
C SER A 140 -8.72 2.36 7.97
N ALA A 141 -7.51 1.87 8.25
CA ALA A 141 -6.58 1.39 7.22
C ALA A 141 -7.16 0.18 6.47
N THR A 142 -7.78 -0.76 7.18
CA THR A 142 -8.45 -1.94 6.58
C THR A 142 -9.58 -1.53 5.67
N THR A 143 -10.48 -0.66 6.13
CA THR A 143 -11.58 -0.15 5.33
C THR A 143 -11.08 0.58 4.09
N LEU A 144 -10.12 1.50 4.25
CA LEU A 144 -9.56 2.27 3.14
C LEU A 144 -8.89 1.35 2.11
N ASN A 145 -8.09 0.40 2.56
CA ASN A 145 -7.36 -0.52 1.70
C ASN A 145 -8.28 -1.43 0.89
N LEU A 146 -9.21 -2.12 1.55
CA LEU A 146 -10.10 -3.08 0.88
C LEU A 146 -11.06 -2.39 -0.08
N ILE A 147 -11.69 -1.29 0.34
CA ILE A 147 -12.60 -0.53 -0.52
C ILE A 147 -11.84 0.00 -1.73
N SER A 148 -10.63 0.54 -1.54
CA SER A 148 -9.85 1.11 -2.65
C SER A 148 -9.39 0.04 -3.63
N LEU A 149 -8.96 -1.14 -3.16
CA LEU A 149 -8.64 -2.27 -4.02
C LEU A 149 -9.87 -2.72 -4.83
N SER A 150 -11.05 -2.81 -4.20
CA SER A 150 -12.29 -3.15 -4.91
C SER A 150 -12.68 -2.09 -5.94
N LEU A 151 -12.57 -0.80 -5.62
CA LEU A 151 -12.87 0.29 -6.54
C LEU A 151 -11.92 0.31 -7.74
N VAL A 152 -10.62 0.15 -7.50
CA VAL A 152 -9.61 0.09 -8.57
C VAL A 152 -9.88 -1.09 -9.48
N SER A 153 -10.14 -2.28 -8.91
CA SER A 153 -10.46 -3.48 -9.69
C SER A 153 -11.73 -3.30 -10.55
N LEU A 154 -12.81 -2.80 -9.95
CA LEU A 154 -14.07 -2.53 -10.65
C LEU A 154 -13.87 -1.51 -11.78
N TRP A 155 -13.15 -0.43 -11.49
CA TRP A 155 -12.87 0.64 -12.45
C TRP A 155 -12.05 0.14 -13.65
N THR A 156 -11.01 -0.64 -13.39
CA THR A 156 -10.18 -1.26 -14.44
C THR A 156 -11.01 -2.17 -15.35
N GLU A 157 -11.91 -2.97 -14.78
CA GLU A 157 -12.79 -3.85 -15.57
C GLU A 157 -13.83 -3.08 -16.39
N ILE A 158 -14.36 -1.97 -15.85
CA ILE A 158 -15.29 -1.09 -16.60
C ILE A 158 -14.59 -0.49 -17.81
N ILE A 159 -13.38 0.07 -17.64
CA ILE A 159 -12.60 0.63 -18.76
C ILE A 159 -12.32 -0.44 -19.81
N ARG A 160 -11.86 -1.63 -19.39
CA ARG A 160 -11.53 -2.74 -20.29
C ARG A 160 -12.72 -3.22 -21.15
N LYS A 161 -13.96 -2.98 -20.71
CA LYS A 161 -15.18 -3.30 -21.46
C LYS A 161 -15.69 -2.16 -22.35
N LEU A 162 -15.27 -0.93 -22.08
CA LEU A 162 -15.64 0.26 -22.84
C LEU A 162 -14.71 0.50 -24.04
N GLU A 163 -13.48 0.03 -23.96
CA GLU A 163 -12.51 -0.08 -25.08
C GLU A 163 -12.80 -1.31 -25.94
#